data_AF-A0A0F2C525-F1
#
_entry.id   AF-A0A0F2C525-F1
#
_cell.length_a   1.000
_cell.length_b   1.000
_cell.length_c   1.000
_cell.angle_alpha   90.00
_cell.angle_beta   90.00
_cell.angle_gamma   90.00
#
_symmetry.space_group_name_H-M   'P 1'
#
loop_
_entity.id
_entity.type
_entity.pdbx_description
1 polymer ?
#
loop_
_entity_poly.entity_id
_entity_poly.type
_entity_poly.pdbx_seq_one_letter_code
_entity_poly.pdbx_strand_id
1 'polypeptide(L)'
;MPAGFEDVAGKLSGPNRSLMLVYSQLYDESAMSDVKKMVQDEPDDMNDEFDALPADADEATRERIAVALAPQLAQHISDYPWLMQPAEHLSKGMRVTQETFIETVRELYNEAQLHVLARATILAAGAETASAPTDDATPDGTPDEGESHVR
;
A
#
# COMPACT_ATOMS: atom_id res chain seq x y z
N MET A 1 -8.23 21.60 2.72
CA MET A 1 -7.52 20.88 1.64
C MET A 1 -6.22 21.61 1.37
N PRO A 2 -5.09 20.89 1.16
CA PRO A 2 -3.81 21.51 0.81
C PRO A 2 -3.88 22.22 -0.55
N ALA A 3 -3.05 23.24 -0.74
CA ALA A 3 -2.88 23.87 -2.05
C ALA A 3 -2.34 22.86 -3.07
N GLY A 4 -2.88 22.88 -4.29
CA GLY A 4 -2.51 21.96 -5.35
C GLY A 4 -3.28 20.64 -5.35
N PHE A 5 -4.20 20.39 -4.41
CA PHE A 5 -5.06 19.20 -4.35
C PHE A 5 -6.48 19.45 -4.90
N GLU A 6 -6.74 20.63 -5.46
CA GLU A 6 -8.06 21.05 -5.93
C GLU A 6 -8.61 20.12 -7.02
N ASP A 7 -7.75 19.61 -7.90
CA ASP A 7 -8.14 18.73 -9.01
C ASP A 7 -8.56 17.31 -8.55
N VAL A 8 -8.08 16.88 -7.39
CA VAL A 8 -8.35 15.53 -6.84
C VAL A 8 -9.39 15.54 -5.74
N ALA A 9 -9.84 16.72 -5.34
CA ALA A 9 -10.83 16.93 -4.28
C ALA A 9 -12.09 16.09 -4.46
N GLY A 10 -12.54 15.92 -5.71
CA GLY A 10 -13.75 15.18 -6.07
C GLY A 10 -13.66 13.68 -5.79
N LYS A 11 -12.45 13.11 -5.81
CA LYS A 11 -12.18 11.69 -5.53
C LYS A 11 -12.00 11.39 -4.05
N LEU A 12 -11.71 12.41 -3.24
CA LEU A 12 -11.43 12.24 -1.82
C LEU A 12 -12.71 12.35 -0.99
N SER A 13 -12.99 11.33 -0.19
CA SER A 13 -13.98 11.37 0.89
C SER A 13 -13.63 12.42 1.96
N GLY A 14 -14.59 12.77 2.81
CA GLY A 14 -14.38 13.75 3.90
C GLY A 14 -13.16 13.43 4.78
N PRO A 15 -13.03 12.21 5.32
CA PRO A 15 -11.86 11.76 6.08
C PRO A 15 -10.56 11.88 5.28
N ASN A 16 -10.56 11.47 4.01
CA ASN A 16 -9.37 11.51 3.16
C ASN A 16 -8.90 12.96 2.89
N ARG A 17 -9.82 13.93 2.77
CA ARG A 17 -9.45 15.36 2.67
C ARG A 17 -8.80 15.90 3.95
N SER A 18 -9.25 15.45 5.11
CA SER A 18 -8.65 15.80 6.40
C SER A 18 -7.26 15.18 6.52
N LEU A 19 -7.09 13.93 6.09
CA LEU A 19 -5.79 13.26 6.06
C LEU A 19 -4.79 14.00 5.17
N MET A 20 -5.20 14.50 4.00
CA MET A 20 -4.32 15.30 3.13
C MET A 20 -3.81 16.58 3.80
N LEU A 21 -4.64 17.23 4.62
CA LEU A 21 -4.21 18.40 5.41
C LEU A 21 -3.16 18.02 6.44
N VAL A 22 -3.30 16.87 7.09
CA VAL A 22 -2.33 16.35 8.05
C VAL A 22 -1.02 16.00 7.34
N TYR A 23 -1.09 15.32 6.19
CA TYR A 23 0.08 14.96 5.39
C TYR A 23 0.86 16.20 4.92
N SER A 24 0.17 17.27 4.52
CA SER A 24 0.83 18.52 4.10
C SER A 24 1.64 19.22 5.18
N GLN A 25 1.37 18.91 6.46
CA GLN A 25 2.17 19.43 7.58
C GLN A 25 3.34 18.50 7.90
N LEU A 26 3.21 17.21 7.59
CA LEU A 26 4.16 16.16 7.95
C LEU A 26 5.24 15.95 6.88
N TYR A 27 4.84 15.88 5.62
CA TYR A 27 5.69 15.54 4.50
C TYR A 27 6.18 16.76 3.74
N ASP A 28 7.32 16.62 3.07
CA ASP A 28 7.83 17.61 2.13
C ASP A 28 6.99 17.70 0.83
N GLU A 29 7.29 18.71 0.01
CA GLU A 29 6.58 18.94 -1.26
C GLU A 29 6.72 17.78 -2.25
N SER A 30 7.84 17.04 -2.23
CA SER A 30 8.06 15.91 -3.13
C SER A 30 7.13 14.76 -2.78
N ALA A 31 7.08 14.39 -1.50
CA ALA A 31 6.17 13.36 -1.03
C ALA A 31 4.70 13.77 -1.22
N MET A 32 4.34 15.04 -1.02
CA MET A 32 2.99 15.51 -1.30
C MET A 32 2.62 15.46 -2.80
N SER A 33 3.57 15.66 -3.70
CA SER A 33 3.37 15.50 -5.14
C SER A 33 3.07 14.04 -5.50
N ASP A 34 3.78 13.10 -4.87
CA ASP A 34 3.56 11.67 -5.07
C ASP A 34 2.24 11.20 -4.48
N VAL A 35 1.89 11.66 -3.27
CA VAL A 35 0.56 11.44 -2.68
C VAL A 35 -0.56 11.94 -3.60
N LYS A 36 -0.39 13.09 -4.27
CA LYS A 36 -1.39 13.58 -5.24
C LYS A 36 -1.56 12.61 -6.41
N LYS A 37 -0.46 12.08 -6.97
CA LYS A 37 -0.52 11.12 -8.08
C LYS A 37 -1.21 9.82 -7.68
N MET A 38 -0.90 9.30 -6.49
CA MET A 38 -1.58 8.11 -5.96
C MET A 38 -3.10 8.28 -5.94
N VAL A 39 -3.58 9.42 -5.43
CA VAL A 39 -5.02 9.73 -5.41
C VAL A 39 -5.61 9.89 -6.82
N GLN A 40 -4.83 10.40 -7.78
CA GLN A 40 -5.27 10.52 -9.17
C GLN A 40 -5.48 9.15 -9.82
N ASP A 41 -4.57 8.23 -9.55
CA ASP A 41 -4.53 6.91 -10.18
C ASP A 41 -5.41 5.87 -9.46
N GLU A 42 -5.97 6.22 -8.29
CA GLU A 42 -6.86 5.37 -7.51
C GLU A 42 -8.23 5.17 -8.20
N PRO A 43 -8.71 3.92 -8.34
CA PRO A 43 -10.06 3.60 -8.80
C PRO A 43 -11.09 3.84 -7.70
N ASP A 44 -12.21 4.50 -8.06
CA ASP A 44 -13.21 5.00 -7.12
C ASP A 44 -13.90 3.88 -6.29
N ASP A 45 -14.11 2.68 -6.86
CA ASP A 45 -14.93 1.62 -6.25
C ASP A 45 -14.30 0.93 -5.01
N MET A 46 -12.97 0.94 -4.88
CA MET A 46 -12.28 0.20 -3.82
C MET A 46 -12.21 1.00 -2.50
N ASN A 47 -12.29 2.33 -2.58
CA ASN A 47 -12.16 3.22 -1.44
C ASN A 47 -13.47 3.29 -0.62
N ASP A 48 -14.62 3.18 -1.29
CA ASP A 48 -15.94 3.32 -0.66
C ASP A 48 -16.25 2.20 0.36
N GLU A 49 -15.86 0.95 0.06
CA GLU A 49 -16.11 -0.17 0.97
C GLU A 49 -15.24 -0.11 2.23
N PHE A 50 -13.99 0.34 2.08
CA PHE A 50 -13.10 0.59 3.20
C PHE A 50 -13.57 1.81 4.03
N ASP A 51 -13.96 2.90 3.37
CA ASP A 51 -14.42 4.13 4.02
C ASP A 51 -15.73 3.91 4.80
N ALA A 52 -16.60 3.02 4.33
CA ALA A 52 -17.86 2.67 4.97
C ALA A 52 -17.75 1.56 6.04
N LEU A 53 -16.56 0.99 6.26
CA LEU A 53 -16.36 -0.13 7.18
C LEU A 53 -16.70 0.26 8.63
N PRO A 54 -17.69 -0.37 9.28
CA PRO A 54 -18.04 -0.05 10.66
C PRO A 54 -16.99 -0.57 11.65
N ALA A 55 -16.87 0.11 12.79
CA ALA A 55 -15.88 -0.22 13.84
C ALA A 55 -16.05 -1.63 14.43
N ASP A 56 -17.27 -2.16 14.43
CA ASP A 56 -17.64 -3.49 14.94
C ASP A 56 -17.74 -4.57 13.84
N ALA A 57 -17.22 -4.28 12.64
CA ALA A 57 -17.17 -5.26 11.55
C ALA A 57 -16.53 -6.58 12.02
N ASP A 58 -17.03 -7.70 11.50
CA ASP A 58 -16.49 -9.01 11.84
C ASP A 58 -15.13 -9.25 11.15
N GLU A 59 -14.40 -10.24 11.65
CA GLU A 59 -13.06 -10.56 11.14
C GLU A 59 -13.09 -10.99 9.66
N ALA A 60 -14.13 -11.69 9.20
CA ALA A 60 -14.19 -12.13 7.81
C ALA A 60 -14.40 -10.95 6.85
N THR A 61 -15.21 -9.96 7.26
CA THR A 61 -15.36 -8.71 6.50
C THR A 61 -14.05 -7.94 6.44
N ARG A 62 -13.35 -7.78 7.57
CA ARG A 62 -12.03 -7.11 7.60
C ARG A 62 -11.01 -7.82 6.71
N GLU A 63 -10.95 -9.15 6.78
CA GLU A 63 -9.99 -9.94 6.00
C GLU A 63 -10.21 -9.76 4.50
N ARG A 64 -11.47 -9.86 4.05
CA ARG A 64 -11.80 -9.72 2.63
C ARG A 64 -11.37 -8.36 2.09
N ILE A 65 -11.62 -7.29 2.83
CA ILE A 65 -11.24 -5.93 2.41
C ILE A 65 -9.72 -5.78 2.40
N ALA A 66 -9.01 -6.32 3.41
CA ALA A 66 -7.54 -6.27 3.45
C ALA A 66 -6.90 -6.99 2.25
N VAL A 67 -7.43 -8.16 1.88
CA VAL A 67 -6.97 -8.91 0.69
C VAL A 67 -7.25 -8.14 -0.60
N ALA A 68 -8.39 -7.44 -0.69
CA ALA A 68 -8.73 -6.63 -1.85
C ALA A 68 -7.83 -5.39 -2.01
N LEU A 69 -7.44 -4.75 -0.90
CA LEU A 69 -6.56 -3.58 -0.89
C LEU A 69 -5.08 -3.92 -1.13
N ALA A 70 -4.64 -5.12 -0.73
CA ALA A 70 -3.22 -5.48 -0.73
C ALA A 70 -2.51 -5.33 -2.09
N PRO A 71 -3.08 -5.73 -3.25
CA PRO A 71 -2.39 -5.58 -4.54
C PRO A 71 -2.14 -4.12 -4.92
N GLN A 72 -3.12 -3.25 -4.65
CA GLN A 72 -2.98 -1.82 -4.90
C GLN A 72 -1.91 -1.22 -3.98
N LEU A 73 -1.93 -1.58 -2.70
CA LEU A 73 -0.93 -1.10 -1.76
C LEU A 73 0.48 -1.61 -2.11
N ALA A 74 0.60 -2.82 -2.64
CA ALA A 74 1.86 -3.35 -3.16
C ALA A 74 2.36 -2.52 -4.35
N GLN A 75 1.48 -2.15 -5.28
CA GLN A 75 1.83 -1.28 -6.40
C GLN A 75 2.33 0.09 -5.90
N HIS A 76 1.60 0.71 -4.96
CA HIS A 76 2.01 1.98 -4.36
C HIS A 76 3.35 1.88 -3.63
N ILE A 77 3.61 0.81 -2.88
CA ILE A 77 4.90 0.59 -2.21
C ILE A 77 6.02 0.42 -3.24
N SER A 78 5.76 -0.27 -4.35
CA SER A 78 6.72 -0.46 -5.44
C SER A 78 7.06 0.86 -6.15
N ASP A 79 6.05 1.66 -6.47
CA ASP A 79 6.19 2.94 -7.16
C ASP A 79 6.75 4.04 -6.25
N TYR A 80 6.46 3.96 -4.95
CA TYR A 80 6.84 4.93 -3.93
C TYR A 80 7.47 4.24 -2.70
N PRO A 81 8.72 3.76 -2.79
CA PRO A 81 9.39 3.01 -1.70
C PRO A 81 9.48 3.76 -0.37
N TRP A 82 9.42 5.09 -0.42
CA TRP A 82 9.45 5.93 0.78
C TRP A 82 8.25 5.71 1.72
N LEU A 83 7.13 5.14 1.23
CA LEU A 83 5.98 4.78 2.07
C LEU A 83 6.37 3.83 3.21
N MET A 84 7.38 2.98 2.98
CA MET A 84 7.93 2.07 4.00
C MET A 84 9.01 2.72 4.87
N GLN A 85 9.64 3.81 4.39
CA GLN A 85 10.72 4.53 5.08
C GLN A 85 10.49 6.05 5.00
N PRO A 86 9.45 6.57 5.67
CA PRO A 86 9.01 7.96 5.48
C PRO A 86 9.98 9.00 6.07
N ALA A 87 10.98 8.57 6.85
CA ALA A 87 11.86 9.44 7.64
C ALA A 87 12.60 10.49 6.79
N GLU A 88 12.93 10.17 5.54
CA GLU A 88 13.65 11.07 4.63
C GLU A 88 12.75 12.19 4.07
N HIS A 89 11.43 11.95 4.03
CA HIS A 89 10.43 12.91 3.55
C HIS A 89 9.74 13.69 4.66
N LEU A 90 10.08 13.41 5.92
CA LEU A 90 9.58 14.21 7.02
C LEU A 90 10.16 15.62 6.96
N SER A 91 9.27 16.61 7.04
CA SER A 91 9.69 18.00 7.17
C SER A 91 10.55 18.18 8.43
N LYS A 92 11.68 18.89 8.30
CA LYS A 92 12.79 18.97 9.30
C LYS A 92 12.41 19.46 10.71
N GLY A 93 11.16 19.87 10.96
CA GLY A 93 10.75 20.56 12.18
C GLY A 93 10.21 19.70 13.33
N MET A 94 10.11 18.38 13.19
CA MET A 94 8.96 17.72 13.81
C MET A 94 9.25 16.35 14.45
N ARG A 95 10.02 16.38 15.56
CA ARG A 95 10.05 15.24 16.51
C ARG A 95 8.81 15.18 17.43
N VAL A 96 8.00 16.24 17.45
CA VAL A 96 6.77 16.35 18.27
C VAL A 96 5.54 15.75 17.53
N THR A 97 5.65 15.38 16.25
CA THR A 97 4.46 15.02 15.44
C THR A 97 4.26 13.56 15.17
N GLN A 98 5.21 12.64 15.36
CA GLN A 98 4.92 11.23 15.09
C GLN A 98 3.80 10.73 16.01
N GLU A 99 3.83 11.10 17.29
CA GLU A 99 2.77 10.76 18.25
C GLU A 99 1.46 11.47 17.91
N THR A 100 1.48 12.79 17.71
CA THR A 100 0.28 13.56 17.32
C THR A 100 -0.30 13.09 15.98
N PHE A 101 0.53 12.62 15.05
CA PHE A 101 0.11 12.04 13.79
C PHE A 101 -0.57 10.70 14.00
N ILE A 102 0.02 9.81 14.80
CA ILE A 102 -0.59 8.52 15.16
C ILE A 102 -1.94 8.77 15.86
N GLU A 103 -2.03 9.77 16.74
CA GLU A 103 -3.28 10.18 17.38
C GLU A 103 -4.29 10.66 16.35
N THR A 104 -3.90 11.54 15.42
CA THR A 104 -4.79 12.05 14.38
C THR A 104 -5.28 10.93 13.45
N VAL A 105 -4.42 9.98 13.08
CA VAL A 105 -4.80 8.81 12.28
C VAL A 105 -5.82 7.94 13.03
N ARG A 106 -5.65 7.76 14.35
CA ARG A 106 -6.61 7.05 15.21
C ARG A 106 -7.92 7.80 15.42
N GLU A 107 -7.93 9.12 15.30
CA GLU A 107 -9.15 9.92 15.32
C GLU A 107 -9.91 9.88 13.99
N LEU A 108 -9.18 9.73 12.87
CA LEU A 108 -9.76 9.71 11.52
C LEU A 108 -10.32 8.34 11.13
N TYR A 109 -9.67 7.25 11.55
CA TYR A 109 -10.06 5.89 11.22
C TYR A 109 -10.52 5.13 12.46
N ASN A 110 -11.55 4.32 12.29
CA ASN A 110 -11.96 3.41 13.36
C ASN A 110 -11.01 2.20 13.47
N GLU A 111 -11.13 1.46 14.58
CA GLU A 111 -10.29 0.29 14.86
C GLU A 111 -10.33 -0.78 13.75
N ALA A 112 -11.50 -1.01 13.12
CA ALA A 112 -11.60 -1.97 12.03
C ALA A 112 -10.86 -1.51 10.78
N GLN A 113 -10.97 -0.23 10.42
CA GLN A 113 -10.23 0.37 9.31
C GLN A 113 -8.71 0.31 9.54
N LEU A 114 -8.24 0.65 10.74
CA LEU A 114 -6.82 0.57 11.09
C LEU A 114 -6.30 -0.88 11.01
N HIS A 115 -7.08 -1.86 11.46
CA HIS A 115 -6.72 -3.27 11.35
C HIS A 115 -6.62 -3.74 9.90
N VAL A 116 -7.57 -3.33 9.04
CA VAL A 116 -7.56 -3.62 7.61
C VAL A 116 -6.31 -3.04 6.94
N LEU A 117 -5.99 -1.76 7.19
CA LEU A 117 -4.78 -1.12 6.64
C LEU A 117 -3.52 -1.87 7.06
N ALA A 118 -3.36 -2.18 8.35
CA ALA A 118 -2.20 -2.90 8.84
C ALA A 118 -2.03 -4.26 8.16
N ARG A 119 -3.13 -5.00 7.98
CA ARG A 119 -3.09 -6.32 7.35
C ARG A 119 -2.83 -6.25 5.85
N ALA A 120 -3.44 -5.29 5.15
CA ALA A 120 -3.17 -5.04 3.74
C ALA A 120 -1.69 -4.71 3.50
N THR A 121 -1.05 -3.90 4.37
CA THR A 121 0.38 -3.59 4.25
C THR A 121 1.26 -4.82 4.40
N ILE A 122 0.94 -5.72 5.35
CA ILE A 122 1.67 -6.98 5.53
C ILE A 122 1.54 -7.88 4.31
N LEU A 123 0.32 -8.00 3.76
CA LEU A 123 0.05 -8.78 2.55
C LEU A 123 0.77 -8.19 1.33
N ALA A 124 0.79 -6.86 1.20
CA ALA A 124 1.45 -6.14 0.12
C ALA A 124 2.97 -6.36 0.14
N ALA A 125 3.62 -6.18 1.31
CA ALA A 125 5.05 -6.41 1.47
C ALA A 125 5.44 -7.90 1.34
N GLY A 126 4.53 -8.82 1.66
CA GLY A 126 4.75 -10.26 1.54
C GLY A 126 4.52 -10.82 0.12
N ALA A 127 3.82 -10.08 -0.76
CA ALA A 127 3.55 -10.53 -2.14
C ALA A 127 4.81 -10.49 -3.04
N GLU A 128 5.79 -9.65 -2.70
CA GLU A 128 7.03 -9.46 -3.46
C GLU A 128 7.91 -10.72 -3.49
N THR A 129 7.84 -11.57 -2.45
CA THR A 129 8.60 -12.82 -2.35
C THR A 129 7.99 -14.00 -3.10
N ALA A 130 6.72 -13.92 -3.54
CA ALA A 130 6.04 -15.03 -4.21
C ALA A 130 6.11 -14.99 -5.75
N SER A 131 6.59 -13.89 -6.35
CA SER A 131 6.65 -13.71 -7.82
C SER A 131 8.04 -13.89 -8.44
N ALA A 132 9.01 -14.49 -7.75
CA ALA A 132 10.24 -14.93 -8.42
C ALA A 132 9.90 -16.08 -9.39
N PRO A 133 10.18 -15.95 -10.70
CA PRO A 133 9.77 -16.92 -11.70
C PRO A 133 10.43 -18.27 -11.44
N THR A 134 9.62 -19.31 -11.49
CA THR A 134 10.07 -20.70 -11.66
C THR A 134 10.93 -20.78 -12.91
N ASP A 135 12.23 -20.89 -12.74
CA ASP A 135 13.13 -21.33 -13.80
C ASP A 135 12.87 -22.82 -14.03
N ASP A 136 11.85 -23.10 -14.83
CA ASP A 136 11.68 -24.37 -15.52
C ASP A 136 12.82 -24.51 -16.53
N ALA A 137 13.94 -25.06 -16.07
CA ALA A 137 15.00 -25.54 -16.92
C ALA A 137 14.93 -27.07 -16.94
N THR A 138 13.96 -27.60 -17.69
CA THR A 138 14.07 -28.95 -18.26
C THR A 138 14.67 -28.83 -19.66
N PRO A 139 15.93 -29.21 -19.91
CA PRO A 139 16.32 -29.70 -21.22
C PRO A 139 16.20 -31.22 -21.20
N ASP A 140 15.07 -31.68 -21.71
CA ASP A 140 14.99 -32.95 -22.42
C ASP A 140 16.11 -32.99 -23.48
N GLY A 141 16.89 -34.07 -23.47
CA GLY A 141 18.12 -34.15 -24.25
C GLY A 141 18.77 -35.51 -24.13
N THR A 142 18.02 -36.58 -24.44
CA THR A 142 18.61 -37.87 -24.78
C THR A 142 18.47 -38.08 -26.29
N PRO A 143 19.60 -38.14 -27.01
CA PRO A 143 19.86 -39.27 -27.89
C PRO A 143 21.30 -39.79 -27.68
N ASP A 144 21.47 -41.07 -27.33
CA ASP A 144 21.67 -42.22 -28.24
C ASP A 144 23.13 -42.42 -28.68
N GLU A 145 23.49 -43.70 -28.85
CA GLU A 145 24.77 -44.28 -29.29
C GLU A 145 25.89 -44.37 -28.21
N GLY A 146 26.56 -45.49 -27.96
CA GLY A 146 26.69 -46.74 -28.70
C GLY A 146 27.48 -47.78 -27.89
N GLU A 147 27.42 -49.00 -28.40
CA GLU A 147 27.95 -50.28 -27.91
C GLU A 147 29.39 -50.28 -27.33
N SER A 148 29.64 -51.15 -26.32
CA SER A 148 30.49 -52.36 -26.46
C SER A 148 31.34 -52.70 -25.23
N HIS A 149 31.35 -54.02 -24.97
CA HIS A 149 32.42 -54.83 -24.36
C HIS A 149 32.36 -55.25 -22.88
N VAL A 150 31.81 -56.46 -22.73
CA VAL A 150 32.24 -57.58 -21.88
C VAL A 150 33.71 -57.51 -21.42
N ARG A 151 33.96 -57.67 -20.11
CA ARG A 151 34.93 -58.64 -19.56
C ARG A 151 34.75 -58.83 -18.06
#